data_AF-A0A945SF34-F1
#
_entry.id   AF-A0A945SF34-F1
#
_cell.length_a   1.000
_cell.length_b   1.000
_cell.length_c   1.000
_cell.angle_alpha   90.00
_cell.angle_beta   90.00
_cell.angle_gamma   90.00
#
_symmetry.space_group_name_H-M   'P 1'
#
loop_
_entity.id
_entity.type
_entity.pdbx_description
1 polymer ?
#
loop_
_entity_poly.entity_id
_entity_poly.type
_entity_poly.pdbx_seq_one_letter_code
_entity_poly.pdbx_strand_id
1 'polypeptide(L)'
;MKEDFLHYIWKNQLFDKADLRTVNNEKVTIINVGEHNTNAGPDFLNAKIKMDDLIWVGNVEIHINSSDWKKHKHQNDKAYNNVVLHVVYNDDKTIRTERGEVPQTIELKEKIEVQLLTKYQQVFNQKESILCSSYLSKVDGELWDNTLRKLTLERMNKKVLEIERNLNKTTNDLQWVLFLLIAQCLGLKVNKQAMQMLAQSISFNLLLKYQKNTLQFSALLFGQAGFLEGKFKEEYPSSLKKEYQYLKHKHNLVPLEKFVWKFMRLRPASFPVIRIAQLQVIMSQPQFYSKIKQAINYKNIKELLKVELDEYWDTHYVFDKLSVDKKKKLGAATLDVIIINAIVPLYFIIGKKE
;
A
#
# COMPACT_ATOMS: atom_id res chain seq x y z
N MET A 1 -31.29 3.39 -4.55
CA MET A 1 -30.23 2.43 -4.94
C MET A 1 -29.15 3.21 -5.69
N LYS A 2 -27.89 2.75 -5.70
CA LYS A 2 -26.83 3.35 -6.53
C LYS A 2 -26.47 2.40 -7.69
N GLU A 3 -25.99 2.95 -8.80
CA GLU A 3 -25.57 2.17 -9.99
C GLU A 3 -24.43 1.19 -9.67
N ASP A 4 -23.45 1.59 -8.85
CA ASP A 4 -22.37 0.70 -8.39
C ASP A 4 -22.88 -0.62 -7.79
N PHE A 5 -24.07 -0.62 -7.19
CA PHE A 5 -24.66 -1.84 -6.65
C PHE A 5 -25.26 -2.72 -7.75
N LEU A 6 -25.84 -2.14 -8.80
CA LEU A 6 -26.25 -2.90 -9.99
C LEU A 6 -25.02 -3.45 -10.74
N HIS A 7 -23.92 -2.70 -10.80
CA HIS A 7 -22.64 -3.22 -11.31
C HIS A 7 -22.18 -4.45 -10.52
N TYR A 8 -22.27 -4.40 -9.19
CA TYR A 8 -21.96 -5.54 -8.33
C TYR A 8 -22.90 -6.73 -8.58
N ILE A 9 -24.21 -6.49 -8.71
CA ILE A 9 -25.21 -7.53 -9.02
C ILE A 9 -24.91 -8.17 -10.37
N TRP A 10 -24.63 -7.38 -11.41
CA TRP A 10 -24.29 -7.85 -12.74
C TRP A 10 -23.00 -8.67 -12.72
N LYS A 11 -21.91 -8.10 -12.18
CA LYS A 11 -20.59 -8.73 -12.15
C LYS A 11 -20.60 -10.10 -11.46
N ASN A 12 -21.38 -10.23 -10.38
CA ASN A 12 -21.48 -11.46 -9.60
C ASN A 12 -22.70 -12.31 -9.96
N GLN A 13 -23.49 -11.88 -10.95
CA GLN A 13 -24.68 -12.58 -11.44
C GLN A 13 -25.70 -12.90 -10.32
N LEU A 14 -25.94 -11.93 -9.43
CA LEU A 14 -26.79 -12.05 -8.22
C LEU A 14 -28.26 -11.72 -8.51
N PHE A 15 -28.85 -12.40 -9.49
CA PHE A 15 -30.23 -12.26 -9.90
C PHE A 15 -30.71 -13.58 -10.52
N ASP A 16 -32.02 -13.78 -10.60
CA ASP A 16 -32.61 -14.94 -11.26
C ASP A 16 -32.35 -14.90 -12.77
N LYS A 17 -31.71 -15.96 -13.26
CA LYS A 17 -31.31 -16.15 -14.66
C LYS A 17 -32.13 -17.23 -15.38
N ALA A 18 -33.02 -17.93 -14.68
CA ALA A 18 -33.72 -19.10 -15.22
C ALA A 18 -34.53 -18.77 -16.48
N ASP A 19 -35.19 -17.60 -16.48
CA ASP A 19 -35.91 -17.05 -17.63
C ASP A 19 -35.55 -15.56 -17.81
N LEU A 20 -34.30 -15.30 -18.17
CA LEU A 20 -33.82 -13.94 -18.48
C LEU A 20 -34.19 -13.59 -19.93
N ARG A 21 -34.89 -12.46 -20.10
CA ARG A 21 -35.39 -12.01 -21.40
C ARG A 21 -35.15 -10.53 -21.61
N THR A 22 -35.05 -10.11 -22.86
CA THR A 22 -35.08 -8.69 -23.21
C THR A 22 -36.48 -8.13 -23.00
N VAL A 23 -36.59 -6.79 -22.96
CA VAL A 23 -37.88 -6.08 -22.96
C VAL A 23 -38.74 -6.40 -24.19
N ASN A 24 -38.14 -6.94 -25.25
CA ASN A 24 -38.81 -7.44 -26.46
C ASN A 24 -39.07 -8.96 -26.43
N ASN A 25 -38.93 -9.61 -25.26
CA ASN A 25 -39.20 -11.03 -25.00
C ASN A 25 -38.22 -12.04 -25.64
N GLU A 26 -37.07 -11.58 -26.15
CA GLU A 26 -36.00 -12.45 -26.68
C GLU A 26 -35.26 -13.14 -25.53
N LYS A 27 -34.93 -14.43 -25.68
CA LYS A 27 -34.27 -15.18 -24.61
C LYS A 27 -32.80 -14.78 -24.51
N VAL A 28 -32.36 -14.40 -23.31
CA VAL A 28 -30.99 -13.95 -23.04
C VAL A 28 -30.23 -15.00 -22.24
N THR A 29 -29.03 -15.35 -22.68
CA THR A 29 -28.07 -16.16 -21.94
C THR A 29 -26.74 -15.43 -21.85
N ILE A 30 -26.27 -15.19 -20.64
CA ILE A 30 -25.01 -14.48 -20.38
C ILE A 30 -23.87 -15.49 -20.43
N ILE A 31 -23.04 -15.43 -21.48
CA ILE A 31 -21.86 -16.30 -21.63
C ILE A 31 -20.68 -15.69 -20.88
N ASN A 32 -20.50 -14.36 -21.00
CA ASN A 32 -19.48 -13.60 -20.28
C ASN A 32 -20.03 -12.20 -19.96
N VAL A 33 -19.92 -11.78 -18.69
CA VAL A 33 -20.38 -10.47 -18.19
C VAL A 33 -19.53 -9.28 -18.67
N GLY A 34 -18.33 -9.55 -19.19
CA GLY A 34 -17.36 -8.53 -19.60
C GLY A 34 -16.42 -8.10 -18.47
N GLU A 35 -15.44 -7.27 -18.82
CA GLU A 35 -14.47 -6.68 -17.89
C GLU A 35 -14.99 -5.35 -17.37
N HIS A 36 -15.06 -5.19 -16.04
CA HIS A 36 -15.53 -3.96 -15.42
C HIS A 36 -14.58 -2.79 -15.73
N ASN A 37 -15.10 -1.77 -16.39
CA ASN A 37 -14.37 -0.60 -16.80
C ASN A 37 -14.40 0.47 -15.70
N THR A 38 -13.22 0.93 -15.28
CA THR A 38 -13.11 2.04 -14.31
C THR A 38 -12.69 3.35 -14.98
N ASN A 39 -12.64 3.38 -16.32
CA ASN A 39 -12.30 4.55 -17.12
C ASN A 39 -13.56 5.06 -17.87
N ALA A 40 -13.40 6.08 -18.71
CA ALA A 40 -14.50 6.58 -19.54
C ALA A 40 -15.02 5.51 -20.52
N GLY A 41 -16.29 5.62 -20.89
CA GLY A 41 -17.00 4.68 -21.78
C GLY A 41 -17.94 3.75 -21.02
N PRO A 42 -18.41 2.67 -21.66
CA PRO A 42 -19.38 1.77 -21.06
C PRO A 42 -18.88 1.03 -19.82
N ASP A 43 -19.80 0.64 -18.95
CA ASP A 43 -19.50 0.03 -17.64
C ASP A 43 -18.74 -1.30 -17.72
N PHE A 44 -19.07 -2.16 -18.69
CA PHE A 44 -18.37 -3.44 -18.90
C PHE A 44 -18.00 -3.63 -20.36
N LEU A 45 -16.74 -4.03 -20.60
CA LEU A 45 -16.18 -4.21 -21.93
C LEU A 45 -16.16 -5.68 -22.35
N ASN A 46 -16.35 -5.95 -23.64
CA ASN A 46 -16.14 -7.27 -24.26
C ASN A 46 -16.99 -8.40 -23.64
N ALA A 47 -18.23 -8.09 -23.22
CA ALA A 47 -19.22 -9.08 -22.83
C ALA A 47 -19.61 -9.98 -24.02
N LYS A 48 -20.07 -11.19 -23.71
CA LYS A 48 -20.60 -12.16 -24.67
C LYS A 48 -22.00 -12.57 -24.24
N ILE A 49 -23.00 -12.19 -25.02
CA ILE A 49 -24.40 -12.40 -24.69
C ILE A 49 -25.04 -13.17 -25.84
N LYS A 50 -25.66 -14.32 -25.53
CA LYS A 50 -26.46 -15.07 -26.49
C LYS A 50 -27.90 -14.57 -26.41
N MET A 51 -28.44 -14.14 -27.54
CA MET A 51 -29.84 -13.78 -27.69
C MET A 51 -30.39 -14.65 -28.82
N ASP A 52 -31.36 -15.50 -28.49
CA ASP A 52 -31.81 -16.61 -29.35
C ASP A 52 -30.64 -17.44 -29.88
N ASP A 53 -30.39 -17.51 -31.20
CA ASP A 53 -29.31 -18.29 -31.80
C ASP A 53 -28.04 -17.48 -32.10
N LEU A 54 -28.04 -16.18 -31.83
CA LEU A 54 -26.91 -15.29 -32.11
C LEU A 54 -26.10 -14.98 -30.85
N ILE A 55 -24.77 -14.94 -31.02
CA ILE A 55 -23.85 -14.50 -29.97
C ILE A 55 -23.39 -13.07 -30.29
N TRP A 56 -23.82 -12.15 -29.44
CA TRP A 56 -23.41 -10.75 -29.48
C TRP A 56 -22.13 -10.57 -28.67
N VAL A 57 -21.17 -9.85 -29.26
CA VAL A 57 -19.91 -9.47 -28.60
C VAL A 57 -19.82 -7.95 -28.59
N GLY A 58 -19.74 -7.36 -27.40
CA GLY A 58 -19.68 -5.92 -27.25
C GLY A 58 -19.73 -5.49 -25.79
N ASN A 59 -20.15 -4.25 -25.56
CA ASN A 59 -20.14 -3.66 -24.23
C ASN A 59 -21.51 -3.79 -23.55
N VAL A 60 -21.51 -3.72 -22.22
CA VAL A 60 -22.71 -3.65 -21.40
C VAL A 60 -22.72 -2.32 -20.67
N GLU A 61 -23.86 -1.65 -20.70
CA GLU A 61 -24.10 -0.43 -19.95
C GLU A 61 -25.17 -0.66 -18.90
N ILE A 62 -25.03 -0.09 -17.70
CA ILE A 62 -25.91 -0.36 -16.58
C ILE A 62 -26.44 0.93 -15.96
N HIS A 63 -27.75 1.02 -15.81
CA HIS A 63 -28.39 2.18 -15.19
C HIS A 63 -29.48 1.78 -14.19
N ILE A 64 -29.86 2.69 -13.30
CA ILE A 64 -31.05 2.46 -12.46
C ILE A 64 -32.30 2.54 -13.34
N ASN A 65 -32.48 3.63 -14.09
CA ASN A 65 -33.58 3.76 -15.03
C ASN A 65 -33.05 3.80 -16.45
N SER A 66 -33.79 3.24 -17.41
CA SER A 66 -33.40 3.33 -18.81
C SER A 66 -33.27 4.79 -19.29
N SER A 67 -34.06 5.71 -18.75
CA SER A 67 -34.01 7.14 -19.04
C SER A 67 -32.71 7.83 -18.62
N ASP A 68 -31.94 7.24 -17.69
CA ASP A 68 -30.63 7.76 -17.28
C ASP A 68 -29.63 7.76 -18.46
N TRP A 69 -29.82 6.90 -19.47
CA TRP A 69 -29.06 6.95 -20.72
C TRP A 69 -29.04 8.36 -21.36
N LYS A 70 -30.20 9.03 -21.37
CA LYS A 70 -30.33 10.40 -21.91
C LYS A 70 -29.74 11.45 -20.98
N LYS A 71 -29.88 11.23 -19.68
CA LYS A 71 -29.36 12.12 -18.63
C LYS A 71 -27.83 12.16 -18.65
N HIS A 72 -27.18 11.03 -18.91
CA HIS A 72 -25.74 10.91 -19.09
C HIS A 72 -25.26 11.25 -20.52
N LYS A 73 -26.19 11.60 -21.42
CA LYS A 73 -25.93 12.03 -22.80
C LYS A 73 -25.30 10.95 -23.70
N HIS A 74 -25.48 9.67 -23.39
CA HIS A 74 -24.93 8.56 -24.18
C HIS A 74 -25.50 8.48 -25.60
N GLN A 75 -26.71 9.00 -25.82
CA GLN A 75 -27.31 9.15 -27.15
C GLN A 75 -26.53 10.08 -28.08
N ASN A 76 -25.57 10.86 -27.55
CA ASN A 76 -24.72 11.76 -28.32
C ASN A 76 -23.25 11.27 -28.36
N ASP A 77 -22.95 10.11 -27.78
CA ASP A 77 -21.58 9.63 -27.57
C ASP A 77 -21.32 8.35 -28.36
N LYS A 78 -20.34 8.41 -29.26
CA LYS A 78 -19.96 7.30 -30.14
C LYS A 78 -19.36 6.11 -29.40
N ALA A 79 -18.84 6.30 -28.18
CA ALA A 79 -18.29 5.23 -27.37
C ALA A 79 -19.35 4.17 -26.99
N TYR A 80 -20.63 4.56 -26.99
CA TYR A 80 -21.76 3.73 -26.60
C TYR A 80 -22.42 3.00 -27.78
N ASN A 81 -21.97 3.24 -29.01
CA ASN A 81 -22.49 2.55 -30.20
C ASN A 81 -22.18 1.04 -30.21
N ASN A 82 -21.21 0.57 -29.41
CA ASN A 82 -20.89 -0.85 -29.26
C ASN A 82 -21.56 -1.50 -28.04
N VAL A 83 -22.52 -0.81 -27.38
CA VAL A 83 -23.30 -1.40 -26.30
C VAL A 83 -24.30 -2.40 -26.90
N VAL A 84 -24.06 -3.68 -26.65
CA VAL A 84 -24.91 -4.77 -27.13
C VAL A 84 -26.01 -5.14 -26.14
N LEU A 85 -25.85 -4.73 -24.88
CA LEU A 85 -26.86 -4.95 -23.84
C LEU A 85 -26.89 -3.77 -22.86
N HIS A 86 -28.08 -3.24 -22.63
CA HIS A 86 -28.38 -2.27 -21.58
C HIS A 86 -29.07 -2.98 -20.43
N VAL A 87 -28.48 -2.95 -19.25
CA VAL A 87 -29.02 -3.60 -18.05
C VAL A 87 -29.60 -2.53 -17.16
N VAL A 88 -30.89 -2.60 -16.87
CA VAL A 88 -31.55 -1.59 -16.03
C VAL A 88 -32.23 -2.21 -14.84
N TYR A 89 -32.35 -1.45 -13.75
CA TYR A 89 -33.25 -1.86 -12.69
C TYR A 89 -34.71 -1.61 -13.06
N ASN A 90 -35.01 -0.50 -13.74
CA ASN A 90 -36.36 -0.14 -14.15
C ASN A 90 -36.36 0.35 -15.60
N ASP A 91 -37.06 -0.34 -16.50
CA ASP A 91 -37.22 0.10 -17.89
C ASP A 91 -38.39 1.07 -18.01
N ASP A 92 -38.08 2.36 -18.13
CA ASP A 92 -39.06 3.47 -18.17
C ASP A 92 -39.13 4.19 -19.51
N LYS A 93 -38.19 3.95 -20.43
CA LYS A 93 -38.09 4.69 -21.70
C LYS A 93 -37.22 3.97 -22.71
N THR A 94 -37.70 3.88 -23.94
CA THR A 94 -36.87 3.44 -25.07
C THR A 94 -35.70 4.40 -25.30
N ILE A 95 -34.49 3.85 -25.35
CA ILE A 95 -33.24 4.56 -25.60
C ILE A 95 -32.74 4.34 -27.02
N ARG A 96 -31.85 5.22 -27.48
CA ARG A 96 -31.15 5.07 -28.76
C ARG A 96 -29.69 5.49 -28.60
N THR A 97 -28.80 4.80 -29.30
CA THR A 97 -27.41 5.19 -29.46
C THR A 97 -27.30 6.42 -30.36
N GLU A 98 -26.10 6.96 -30.52
CA GLU A 98 -25.83 8.05 -31.46
C GLU A 98 -26.11 7.64 -32.92
N ARG A 99 -25.97 6.35 -33.25
CA ARG A 99 -26.36 5.79 -34.56
C ARG A 99 -27.87 5.63 -34.76
N GLY A 100 -28.66 5.88 -33.72
CA GLY A 100 -30.11 5.66 -33.74
C GLY A 100 -30.55 4.21 -33.50
N GLU A 101 -29.60 3.30 -33.24
CA GLU A 101 -29.85 1.90 -32.88
C GLU A 101 -30.44 1.82 -31.47
N VAL A 102 -31.27 0.81 -31.21
CA VAL A 102 -31.83 0.54 -29.88
C VAL A 102 -31.02 -0.62 -29.29
N PRO A 103 -30.18 -0.38 -28.27
CA PRO A 103 -29.53 -1.47 -27.55
C PRO A 103 -30.56 -2.43 -26.98
N GLN A 104 -30.24 -3.72 -26.93
CA GLN A 104 -31.11 -4.70 -26.30
C GLN A 104 -31.13 -4.48 -24.80
N THR A 105 -32.31 -4.40 -24.20
CA THR A 105 -32.45 -4.05 -22.77
C THR A 105 -32.97 -5.23 -21.97
N ILE A 106 -32.37 -5.50 -20.81
CA ILE A 106 -32.97 -6.37 -19.77
C ILE A 106 -33.32 -5.57 -18.52
N GLU A 107 -34.44 -5.90 -17.89
CA GLU A 107 -34.87 -5.31 -16.63
C GLU A 107 -34.64 -6.30 -15.47
N LEU A 108 -33.99 -5.84 -14.40
CA LEU A 108 -33.65 -6.67 -13.24
C LEU A 108 -34.57 -6.50 -12.03
N LYS A 109 -35.57 -5.60 -12.07
CA LYS A 109 -36.43 -5.23 -10.94
C LYS A 109 -36.99 -6.42 -10.17
N GLU A 110 -37.55 -7.38 -10.90
CA GLU A 110 -38.22 -8.56 -10.36
C GLU A 110 -37.30 -9.79 -10.32
N LYS A 111 -36.07 -9.66 -10.81
CA LYS A 111 -35.07 -10.74 -10.83
C LYS A 111 -34.12 -10.68 -9.63
N ILE A 112 -34.08 -9.57 -8.88
CA ILE A 112 -33.22 -9.41 -7.70
C ILE A 112 -34.01 -9.76 -6.44
N GLU A 113 -33.45 -10.63 -5.59
CA GLU A 113 -34.07 -10.99 -4.32
C GLU A 113 -34.25 -9.75 -3.39
N VAL A 114 -35.46 -9.58 -2.86
CA VAL A 114 -35.79 -8.48 -1.92
C VAL A 114 -34.89 -8.50 -0.67
N GLN A 115 -34.47 -9.68 -0.22
CA GLN A 115 -33.55 -9.80 0.93
C GLN A 115 -32.18 -9.19 0.63
N LEU A 116 -31.69 -9.31 -0.60
CA LEU A 116 -30.41 -8.73 -1.03
C LEU A 116 -30.50 -7.20 -1.09
N LEU A 117 -31.60 -6.66 -1.62
CA LEU A 117 -31.88 -5.21 -1.64
C LEU A 117 -31.95 -4.64 -0.22
N THR A 118 -32.67 -5.33 0.68
CA THR A 118 -32.81 -4.95 2.09
C THR A 118 -31.46 -4.92 2.80
N LYS A 119 -30.63 -5.97 2.63
CA LYS A 119 -29.27 -6.03 3.19
C LYS A 119 -28.39 -4.90 2.68
N TYR A 120 -28.41 -4.63 1.37
CA TYR A 120 -27.65 -3.52 0.78
C TYR A 120 -28.05 -2.18 1.38
N GLN A 121 -29.35 -1.90 1.51
CA GLN A 121 -29.85 -0.66 2.10
C GLN A 121 -29.45 -0.54 3.58
N GLN A 122 -29.55 -1.62 4.35
CA GLN A 122 -29.14 -1.63 5.76
C GLN A 122 -27.65 -1.31 5.90
N VAL A 123 -26.80 -1.92 5.09
CA VAL A 123 -25.35 -1.69 5.12
C VAL A 123 -25.02 -0.27 4.66
N PHE A 124 -25.59 0.19 3.55
CA PHE A 124 -25.24 1.51 2.99
C PHE A 124 -25.78 2.69 3.80
N ASN A 125 -26.88 2.50 4.53
CA ASN A 125 -27.45 3.52 5.41
C ASN A 125 -26.81 3.55 6.81
N GLN A 126 -25.92 2.60 7.15
CA GLN A 126 -25.18 2.64 8.41
C GLN A 126 -24.15 3.79 8.39
N LYS A 127 -24.12 4.53 9.50
CA LYS A 127 -23.14 5.61 9.74
C LYS A 127 -21.77 5.09 10.21
N GLU A 128 -21.62 3.78 10.37
CA GLU A 128 -20.37 3.17 10.84
C GLU A 128 -19.26 3.31 9.79
N SER A 129 -18.04 3.57 10.24
CA SER A 129 -16.86 3.68 9.36
C SER A 129 -16.45 2.32 8.76
N ILE A 130 -16.87 1.22 9.39
CA ILE A 130 -16.64 -0.15 8.95
C ILE A 130 -17.99 -0.87 8.93
N LEU A 131 -18.47 -1.16 7.73
CA LEU A 131 -19.81 -1.73 7.51
C LEU A 131 -20.10 -3.06 8.22
N CYS A 132 -19.06 -3.80 8.60
CA CYS A 132 -19.19 -5.08 9.30
C CYS A 132 -18.80 -5.00 10.79
N SER A 133 -18.51 -3.83 11.37
CA SER A 133 -18.04 -3.75 12.76
C SER A 133 -19.05 -4.32 13.76
N SER A 134 -20.35 -4.12 13.53
CA SER A 134 -21.41 -4.66 14.36
C SER A 134 -21.48 -6.19 14.43
N TYR A 135 -20.84 -6.92 13.50
CA TYR A 135 -20.75 -8.38 13.55
C TYR A 135 -19.62 -8.88 14.44
N LEU A 136 -18.61 -8.04 14.73
CA LEU A 136 -17.47 -8.44 15.58
C LEU A 136 -17.91 -8.76 17.01
N SER A 137 -18.90 -8.05 17.53
CA SER A 137 -19.46 -8.32 18.87
C SER A 137 -20.23 -9.64 18.97
N LYS A 138 -20.56 -10.28 17.83
CA LYS A 138 -21.24 -11.58 17.77
C LYS A 138 -20.24 -12.75 17.73
N VAL A 139 -18.96 -12.47 17.58
CA VAL A 139 -17.92 -13.50 17.59
C VAL A 139 -17.61 -13.86 19.04
N ASP A 140 -17.62 -15.16 19.33
CA ASP A 140 -17.24 -15.68 20.63
C ASP A 140 -15.82 -15.24 21.03
N GLY A 141 -15.63 -14.88 22.31
CA GLY A 141 -14.37 -14.34 22.81
C GLY A 141 -13.23 -15.35 22.78
N GLU A 142 -13.52 -16.62 23.06
CA GLU A 142 -12.52 -17.69 23.00
C GLU A 142 -12.09 -17.95 21.55
N LEU A 143 -13.05 -18.00 20.62
CA LEU A 143 -12.75 -18.10 19.19
C LEU A 143 -11.89 -16.92 18.71
N TRP A 144 -12.19 -15.70 19.15
CA TRP A 144 -11.43 -14.50 18.82
C TRP A 144 -9.99 -14.59 19.32
N ASP A 145 -9.80 -14.90 20.59
CA ASP A 145 -8.47 -15.00 21.22
C ASP A 145 -7.63 -16.11 20.58
N ASN A 146 -8.22 -17.28 20.35
CA ASN A 146 -7.54 -18.39 19.69
C ASN A 146 -7.14 -18.04 18.25
N THR A 147 -8.03 -17.36 17.51
CA THR A 147 -7.76 -16.90 16.15
C THR A 147 -6.62 -15.87 16.15
N LEU A 148 -6.64 -14.89 17.04
CA LEU A 148 -5.58 -13.89 17.16
C LEU A 148 -4.23 -14.52 17.53
N ARG A 149 -4.20 -15.47 18.46
CA ARG A 149 -2.98 -16.23 18.82
C ARG A 149 -2.42 -16.97 17.61
N LYS A 150 -3.26 -17.72 16.90
CA LYS A 150 -2.86 -18.46 15.68
C LYS A 150 -2.30 -17.51 14.61
N LEU A 151 -3.02 -16.45 14.28
CA LEU A 151 -2.59 -15.48 13.26
C LEU A 151 -1.32 -14.74 13.66
N THR A 152 -1.14 -14.46 14.96
CA THR A 152 0.09 -13.85 15.49
C THR A 152 1.29 -14.79 15.30
N LEU A 153 1.14 -16.08 15.63
CA LEU A 153 2.19 -17.08 15.43
C LEU A 153 2.52 -17.27 13.95
N GLU A 154 1.52 -17.38 13.08
CA GLU A 154 1.73 -17.47 11.63
C GLU A 154 2.47 -16.25 11.08
N ARG A 155 2.08 -15.04 11.50
CA ARG A 155 2.74 -13.80 11.12
C ARG A 155 4.18 -13.75 11.64
N MET A 156 4.43 -14.21 12.86
CA MET A 156 5.77 -14.28 13.45
C MET A 156 6.65 -15.24 12.66
N ASN A 157 6.16 -16.44 12.37
CA ASN A 157 6.89 -17.45 11.58
C ASN A 157 7.28 -16.91 10.20
N LYS A 158 6.39 -16.20 9.50
CA LYS A 158 6.71 -15.57 8.21
C LYS A 158 7.87 -14.55 8.33
N LYS A 159 7.89 -13.76 9.41
CA LYS A 159 8.96 -12.78 9.67
C LYS A 159 10.28 -13.46 10.04
N VAL A 160 10.22 -14.50 10.87
CA VAL A 160 11.38 -15.29 11.29
C VAL A 160 12.06 -15.92 10.08
N LEU A 161 11.28 -16.50 9.15
CA LEU A 161 11.82 -17.05 7.90
C LEU A 161 12.56 -16.00 7.05
N GLU A 162 12.06 -14.76 7.00
CA GLU A 162 12.75 -13.66 6.30
C GLU A 162 14.10 -13.35 6.96
N ILE A 163 14.14 -13.33 8.29
CA ILE A 163 15.37 -13.07 9.04
C ILE A 163 16.36 -14.24 8.91
N GLU A 164 15.91 -15.49 9.00
CA GLU A 164 16.76 -16.68 8.82
C GLU A 164 17.42 -16.65 7.43
N ARG A 165 16.68 -16.28 6.37
CA ARG A 165 17.27 -16.08 5.03
C ARG A 165 18.34 -14.99 5.00
N ASN A 166 18.15 -13.90 5.76
CA ASN A 166 19.14 -12.83 5.85
C ASN A 166 20.38 -13.29 6.63
N LEU A 167 20.22 -14.01 7.75
CA LEU A 167 21.32 -14.58 8.53
C LEU A 167 22.20 -15.53 7.71
N ASN A 168 21.57 -16.35 6.87
CA ASN A 168 22.29 -17.29 5.99
C ASN A 168 23.17 -16.56 4.96
N LYS A 169 22.84 -15.31 4.60
CA LYS A 169 23.65 -14.49 3.69
C LYS A 169 24.84 -13.82 4.38
N THR A 170 24.82 -13.69 5.71
CA THR A 170 25.76 -12.85 6.47
C THR A 170 26.47 -13.59 7.58
N THR A 171 26.75 -14.88 7.39
CA THR A 171 27.47 -15.71 8.37
C THR A 171 26.89 -15.59 9.79
N ASN A 172 25.56 -15.57 9.92
CA ASN A 172 24.82 -15.43 11.19
C ASN A 172 25.01 -14.11 11.98
N ASP A 173 25.36 -13.00 11.32
CA ASP A 173 25.45 -11.69 11.99
C ASP A 173 24.06 -11.09 12.34
N LEU A 174 23.65 -11.23 13.61
CA LEU A 174 22.40 -10.69 14.15
C LEU A 174 22.41 -9.16 14.26
N GLN A 175 23.57 -8.53 14.40
CA GLN A 175 23.67 -7.08 14.51
C GLN A 175 23.40 -6.43 13.14
N TRP A 176 23.93 -7.02 12.07
CA TRP A 176 23.58 -6.60 10.71
C TRP A 176 22.10 -6.81 10.40
N VAL A 177 21.53 -7.93 10.81
CA VAL A 177 20.10 -8.19 10.64
C VAL A 177 19.26 -7.13 11.35
N LEU A 178 19.59 -6.79 12.60
CA LEU A 178 18.88 -5.73 13.33
C LEU A 178 18.95 -4.40 12.57
N PHE A 179 20.13 -4.03 12.08
CA PHE A 179 20.33 -2.84 11.26
C PHE A 179 19.42 -2.84 10.01
N LEU A 180 19.41 -3.94 9.26
CA LEU A 180 18.60 -4.12 8.06
C LEU A 180 17.10 -3.98 8.37
N LEU A 181 16.63 -4.61 9.43
CA LEU A 181 15.22 -4.56 9.84
C LEU A 181 14.80 -3.15 10.28
N ILE A 182 15.63 -2.45 11.05
CA ILE A 182 15.35 -1.07 11.46
C ILE A 182 15.30 -0.16 10.22
N ALA A 183 16.26 -0.29 9.30
CA ALA A 183 16.28 0.49 8.06
C ALA A 183 14.98 0.29 7.26
N GLN A 184 14.56 -0.96 7.06
CA GLN A 184 13.29 -1.29 6.39
C GLN A 184 12.09 -0.65 7.09
N CYS A 185 12.02 -0.71 8.42
CA CYS A 185 10.93 -0.13 9.20
C CYS A 185 10.85 1.39 9.03
N LEU A 186 12.00 2.07 9.02
CA LEU A 186 12.08 3.51 8.80
C LEU A 186 11.64 3.93 7.39
N GLY A 187 11.75 3.03 6.41
CA GLY A 187 11.22 3.23 5.06
C GLY A 187 9.69 3.21 4.96
N LEU A 188 8.98 2.72 6.00
CA LEU A 188 7.52 2.54 6.02
C LEU A 188 7.02 1.80 4.75
N LYS A 189 5.75 1.93 4.38
CA LYS A 189 5.21 1.24 3.19
C LYS A 189 5.89 1.68 1.89
N VAL A 190 6.22 2.96 1.75
CA VAL A 190 6.62 3.56 0.48
C VAL A 190 8.09 3.36 0.14
N ASN A 191 8.98 3.51 1.13
CA ASN A 191 10.44 3.45 0.93
C ASN A 191 11.09 2.24 1.64
N LYS A 192 10.33 1.22 2.08
CA LYS A 192 10.88 -0.02 2.70
C LYS A 192 12.00 -0.62 1.84
N GLN A 193 11.73 -0.81 0.55
CA GLN A 193 12.67 -1.43 -0.38
C GLN A 193 13.90 -0.55 -0.63
N ALA A 194 13.71 0.77 -0.74
CA ALA A 194 14.81 1.72 -0.90
C ALA A 194 15.76 1.70 0.31
N MET A 195 15.21 1.71 1.53
CA MET A 195 16.02 1.60 2.76
C MET A 195 16.71 0.24 2.88
N GLN A 196 16.07 -0.84 2.43
CA GLN A 196 16.71 -2.16 2.35
C GLN A 196 17.89 -2.14 1.38
N MET A 197 17.71 -1.58 0.18
CA MET A 197 18.79 -1.44 -0.80
C MET A 197 19.95 -0.62 -0.22
N LEU A 198 19.67 0.47 0.50
CA LEU A 198 20.70 1.27 1.16
C LEU A 198 21.49 0.44 2.18
N ALA A 199 20.78 -0.25 3.08
CA ALA A 199 21.40 -1.09 4.11
C ALA A 199 22.23 -2.26 3.54
N GLN A 200 21.90 -2.71 2.32
CA GLN A 200 22.62 -3.77 1.61
C GLN A 200 23.72 -3.25 0.68
N SER A 201 23.71 -1.96 0.34
CA SER A 201 24.70 -1.33 -0.54
C SER A 201 26.07 -1.13 0.12
N ILE A 202 26.15 -1.30 1.45
CA ILE A 202 27.37 -1.10 2.24
C ILE A 202 27.61 -2.35 3.08
N SER A 203 28.85 -2.83 3.11
CA SER A 203 29.19 -3.92 4.01
C SER A 203 29.04 -3.47 5.47
N PHE A 204 28.50 -4.34 6.31
CA PHE A 204 28.23 -3.98 7.70
C PHE A 204 29.50 -3.66 8.49
N ASN A 205 30.57 -4.43 8.26
CA ASN A 205 31.87 -4.20 8.87
C ASN A 205 32.42 -2.80 8.54
N LEU A 206 32.16 -2.30 7.33
CA LEU A 206 32.53 -0.95 6.96
C LEU A 206 31.73 0.09 7.73
N LEU A 207 30.42 -0.12 7.89
CA LEU A 207 29.59 0.76 8.73
C LEU A 207 30.08 0.78 10.18
N LEU A 208 30.38 -0.37 10.77
CA LEU A 208 30.91 -0.48 12.13
C LEU A 208 32.26 0.25 12.29
N LYS A 209 33.13 0.19 11.27
CA LYS A 209 34.43 0.89 11.27
C LYS A 209 34.27 2.40 11.44
N TYR A 210 33.22 2.98 10.87
CA TYR A 210 32.97 4.43 10.87
C TYR A 210 31.90 4.87 11.88
N GLN A 211 31.24 3.93 12.57
CA GLN A 211 30.10 4.15 13.46
C GLN A 211 30.30 5.26 14.51
N LYS A 212 31.53 5.42 15.02
CA LYS A 212 31.90 6.41 16.05
C LYS A 212 32.17 7.80 15.49
N ASN A 213 32.42 7.94 14.19
CA ASN A 213 32.63 9.24 13.54
C ASN A 213 31.34 9.67 12.86
N THR A 214 30.58 10.55 13.50
CA THR A 214 29.27 11.03 13.03
C THR A 214 29.31 11.58 11.61
N LEU A 215 30.35 12.35 11.27
CA LEU A 215 30.51 12.94 9.94
C LEU A 215 30.72 11.84 8.88
N GLN A 216 31.66 10.92 9.13
CA GLN A 216 31.96 9.83 8.19
C GLN A 216 30.80 8.85 8.04
N PHE A 217 30.12 8.51 9.13
CA PHE A 217 28.99 7.59 9.07
C PHE A 217 27.79 8.21 8.35
N SER A 218 27.49 9.49 8.62
CA SER A 218 26.48 10.25 7.87
C SER A 218 26.86 10.35 6.40
N ALA A 219 28.12 10.64 6.09
CA ALA A 219 28.62 10.73 4.71
C ALA A 219 28.45 9.41 3.96
N LEU A 220 28.74 8.26 4.60
CA LEU A 220 28.50 6.94 4.01
C LEU A 220 27.02 6.71 3.70
N LEU A 221 26.12 6.95 4.66
CA LEU A 221 24.71 6.65 4.49
C LEU A 221 24.04 7.58 3.47
N PHE A 222 24.25 8.90 3.57
CA PHE A 222 23.67 9.86 2.62
C PHE A 222 24.31 9.76 1.24
N GLY A 223 25.62 9.50 1.19
CA GLY A 223 26.35 9.33 -0.05
C GLY A 223 25.90 8.08 -0.81
N GLN A 224 25.80 6.94 -0.13
CA GLN A 224 25.30 5.71 -0.74
C GLN A 224 23.82 5.75 -1.08
N ALA A 225 23.03 6.59 -0.41
CA ALA A 225 21.68 6.88 -0.82
C ALA A 225 21.59 7.76 -2.08
N GLY A 226 22.72 8.28 -2.59
CA GLY A 226 22.76 9.20 -3.72
C GLY A 226 22.39 10.64 -3.36
N PHE A 227 22.20 10.97 -2.08
CA PHE A 227 21.76 12.31 -1.67
C PHE A 227 22.87 13.37 -1.65
N LEU A 228 24.14 12.98 -1.80
CA LEU A 228 25.30 13.89 -1.82
C LEU A 228 25.79 14.26 -3.22
N GLU A 229 24.95 14.03 -4.24
CA GLU A 229 25.23 14.46 -5.61
C GLU A 229 24.68 15.87 -5.88
N GLY A 230 25.50 16.73 -6.49
CA GLY A 230 25.16 18.12 -6.81
C GLY A 230 26.10 19.12 -6.14
N LYS A 231 25.80 20.42 -6.25
CA LYS A 231 26.51 21.48 -5.52
C LYS A 231 25.68 21.86 -4.29
N PHE A 232 26.34 21.96 -3.14
CA PHE A 232 25.73 22.42 -1.90
C PHE A 232 26.21 23.82 -1.56
N LYS A 233 25.34 24.61 -0.93
CA LYS A 233 25.64 25.97 -0.46
C LYS A 233 26.03 25.97 1.01
N GLU A 234 25.43 25.10 1.80
CA GLU A 234 25.67 25.04 3.24
C GLU A 234 26.90 24.18 3.58
N GLU A 235 27.54 24.48 4.72
CA GLU A 235 28.79 23.83 5.14
C GLU A 235 28.60 22.35 5.49
N TYR A 236 27.52 21.99 6.17
CA TYR A 236 27.24 20.62 6.60
C TYR A 236 27.14 19.64 5.43
N PRO A 237 26.22 19.82 4.45
CA PRO A 237 26.16 18.92 3.29
C PRO A 237 27.42 18.96 2.41
N SER A 238 28.11 20.10 2.35
CA SER A 238 29.41 20.22 1.64
C SER A 238 30.49 19.34 2.29
N SER A 239 30.55 19.34 3.62
CA SER A 239 31.49 18.52 4.40
C SER A 239 31.19 17.03 4.25
N LEU A 240 29.91 16.64 4.34
CA LEU A 240 29.47 15.26 4.08
C LEU A 240 29.86 14.80 2.68
N LYS A 241 29.64 15.64 1.66
CA LYS A 241 29.99 15.30 0.28
C LYS A 241 31.48 15.07 0.11
N LYS A 242 32.33 15.96 0.65
CA LYS A 242 33.79 15.84 0.57
C LYS A 242 34.27 14.54 1.21
N GLU A 243 33.75 14.24 2.40
CA GLU A 243 34.11 13.00 3.11
C GLU A 243 33.63 11.76 2.36
N TYR A 244 32.40 11.79 1.83
CA TYR A 244 31.88 10.68 1.05
C TYR A 244 32.68 10.43 -0.23
N GLN A 245 33.12 11.47 -0.94
CA GLN A 245 33.98 11.30 -2.12
C GLN A 245 35.25 10.53 -1.79
N TYR A 246 35.92 10.88 -0.69
CA TYR A 246 37.08 10.14 -0.21
C TYR A 246 36.75 8.68 0.12
N LEU A 247 35.69 8.43 0.89
CA LEU A 247 35.28 7.08 1.28
C LEU A 247 34.82 6.23 0.09
N LYS A 248 34.14 6.84 -0.88
CA LYS A 248 33.69 6.20 -2.12
C LYS A 248 34.88 5.66 -2.92
N HIS A 249 35.92 6.48 -3.11
CA HIS A 249 37.15 6.04 -3.78
C HIS A 249 37.91 4.99 -2.96
N LYS A 250 38.03 5.20 -1.64
CA LYS A 250 38.79 4.31 -0.75
C LYS A 250 38.22 2.89 -0.69
N HIS A 251 36.89 2.76 -0.74
CA HIS A 251 36.18 1.48 -0.56
C HIS A 251 35.45 1.00 -1.82
N ASN A 252 35.69 1.63 -2.97
CA ASN A 252 35.04 1.33 -4.25
C ASN A 252 33.50 1.27 -4.17
N LEU A 253 32.92 2.27 -3.49
CA LEU A 253 31.48 2.29 -3.24
C LEU A 253 30.69 2.73 -4.47
N VAL A 254 29.54 2.11 -4.69
CA VAL A 254 28.60 2.46 -5.76
C VAL A 254 27.30 2.95 -5.12
N PRO A 255 26.95 4.24 -5.26
CA PRO A 255 25.73 4.78 -4.69
C PRO A 255 24.49 4.26 -5.41
N LEU A 256 23.36 4.32 -4.71
CA LEU A 256 22.04 4.15 -5.30
C LEU A 256 21.65 5.37 -6.12
N GLU A 257 20.84 5.12 -7.13
CA GLU A 257 20.23 6.15 -7.95
C GLU A 257 19.11 6.88 -7.19
N LYS A 258 19.05 8.21 -7.31
CA LYS A 258 18.07 9.04 -6.58
C LYS A 258 16.62 8.65 -6.84
N PHE A 259 16.27 8.13 -8.02
CA PHE A 259 14.89 7.79 -8.41
C PHE A 259 14.28 6.64 -7.58
N VAL A 260 15.12 5.85 -6.91
CA VAL A 260 14.71 4.76 -6.01
C VAL A 260 13.91 5.35 -4.83
N TRP A 261 14.23 6.57 -4.40
CA TRP A 261 13.57 7.25 -3.30
C TRP A 261 12.31 7.98 -3.74
N LYS A 262 11.19 7.69 -3.07
CA LYS A 262 9.90 8.33 -3.35
C LYS A 262 9.59 9.39 -2.28
N PHE A 263 9.25 10.60 -2.72
CA PHE A 263 8.88 11.73 -1.86
C PHE A 263 7.40 12.13 -2.00
N MET A 264 6.78 11.84 -3.14
CA MET A 264 5.41 12.23 -3.44
C MET A 264 4.43 11.65 -2.41
N ARG A 265 3.49 12.48 -1.93
CA ARG A 265 2.47 12.12 -0.91
C ARG A 265 3.03 11.75 0.48
N LEU A 266 4.32 11.97 0.73
CA LEU A 266 4.89 11.84 2.07
C LEU A 266 4.79 13.14 2.85
N ARG A 267 4.57 13.03 4.16
CA ARG A 267 4.79 14.15 5.08
C ARG A 267 6.30 14.40 5.23
N PRO A 268 6.78 15.65 5.37
CA PRO A 268 8.22 15.95 5.45
C PRO A 268 8.97 15.16 6.51
N ALA A 269 8.38 14.94 7.70
CA ALA A 269 8.98 14.12 8.76
C ALA A 269 9.18 12.63 8.41
N SER A 270 8.60 12.16 7.30
CA SER A 270 8.76 10.80 6.77
C SER A 270 9.62 10.75 5.50
N PHE A 271 10.25 11.85 5.11
CA PHE A 271 11.16 11.86 3.97
C PHE A 271 12.37 10.95 4.23
N PRO A 272 12.87 10.25 3.19
CA PRO A 272 14.04 9.37 3.31
C PRO A 272 15.25 10.02 3.95
N VAL A 273 15.51 11.29 3.66
CA VAL A 273 16.66 12.03 4.22
C VAL A 273 16.58 12.08 5.76
N ILE A 274 15.42 12.41 6.32
CA ILE A 274 15.20 12.38 7.79
C ILE A 274 15.30 10.96 8.34
N ARG A 275 14.76 9.97 7.62
CA ARG A 275 14.81 8.56 8.05
C ARG A 275 16.23 8.01 8.08
N ILE A 276 17.08 8.43 7.16
CA ILE A 276 18.50 8.08 7.13
C ILE A 276 19.26 8.76 8.28
N ALA A 277 18.98 10.04 8.55
CA ALA A 277 19.55 10.73 9.72
C ALA A 277 19.19 9.99 11.02
N GLN A 278 17.92 9.59 11.18
CA GLN A 278 17.46 8.82 12.34
C GLN A 278 18.13 7.46 12.44
N LEU A 279 18.28 6.75 11.32
CA LEU A 279 18.99 5.47 11.28
C LEU A 279 20.45 5.65 11.72
N GLN A 280 21.14 6.69 11.24
CA GLN A 280 22.52 6.98 11.62
C GLN A 280 22.66 7.16 13.13
N VAL A 281 21.84 8.02 13.75
CA VAL A 281 21.93 8.27 15.19
C VAL A 281 21.59 7.03 16.01
N ILE A 282 20.55 6.27 15.63
CA ILE A 282 20.21 4.98 16.29
C ILE A 282 21.42 4.05 16.27
N MET A 283 22.05 3.91 15.11
CA MET A 283 23.17 2.99 14.94
C MET A 283 24.47 3.51 15.53
N SER A 284 24.65 4.81 15.74
CA SER A 284 25.83 5.36 16.40
C SER A 284 25.82 5.20 17.92
N GLN A 285 24.70 4.77 18.52
CA GLN A 285 24.61 4.58 19.96
C GLN A 285 25.60 3.50 20.46
N PRO A 286 26.39 3.78 21.52
CA PRO A 286 27.30 2.81 22.10
C PRO A 286 26.56 1.58 22.59
N GLN A 287 27.05 0.40 22.17
CA GLN A 287 26.52 -0.92 22.54
C GLN A 287 25.01 -1.08 22.25
N PHE A 288 24.48 -0.39 21.22
CA PHE A 288 23.06 -0.40 20.89
C PHE A 288 22.48 -1.82 20.81
N TYR A 289 23.15 -2.72 20.09
CA TYR A 289 22.72 -4.11 19.97
C TYR A 289 22.65 -4.85 21.31
N SER A 290 23.69 -4.74 22.14
CA SER A 290 23.71 -5.38 23.47
C SER A 290 22.62 -4.83 24.38
N LYS A 291 22.40 -3.51 24.35
CA LYS A 291 21.32 -2.85 25.11
C LYS A 291 19.94 -3.30 24.64
N ILE A 292 19.74 -3.45 23.33
CA ILE A 292 18.52 -4.03 22.78
C ILE A 292 18.37 -5.46 23.25
N LYS A 293 19.38 -6.33 23.11
CA LYS A 293 19.30 -7.74 23.57
C LYS A 293 18.90 -7.86 25.05
N GLN A 294 19.34 -6.94 25.91
CA GLN A 294 19.03 -6.94 27.34
C GLN A 294 17.70 -6.24 27.69
N ALA A 295 17.10 -5.49 26.77
CA ALA A 295 15.89 -4.74 27.04
C ALA A 295 14.64 -5.65 26.99
N ILE A 296 14.16 -6.06 28.16
CA ILE A 296 13.03 -6.99 28.31
C ILE A 296 11.64 -6.35 28.24
N ASN A 297 11.53 -5.02 28.31
CA ASN A 297 10.23 -4.34 28.32
C ASN A 297 10.11 -3.24 27.26
N TYR A 298 8.86 -3.00 26.86
CA TYR A 298 8.50 -2.04 25.82
C TYR A 298 8.99 -0.61 26.10
N LYS A 299 8.95 -0.15 27.36
CA LYS A 299 9.37 1.20 27.74
C LYS A 299 10.87 1.38 27.50
N ASN A 300 11.70 0.44 27.95
CA ASN A 300 13.15 0.49 27.79
C ASN A 300 13.54 0.47 26.31
N ILE A 301 12.89 -0.38 25.50
CA ILE A 301 13.13 -0.43 24.06
C ILE A 301 12.76 0.92 23.40
N LYS A 302 11.63 1.52 23.80
CA LYS A 302 11.23 2.85 23.30
C LYS A 302 12.24 3.93 23.63
N GLU A 303 12.78 3.96 24.86
CA GLU A 303 13.80 4.94 25.23
C GLU A 303 15.08 4.77 24.40
N LEU A 304 15.52 3.53 24.13
CA LEU A 304 16.68 3.26 23.27
C LEU A 304 16.49 3.72 21.82
N LEU A 305 15.25 3.77 21.33
CA LEU A 305 14.92 4.23 19.98
C LEU A 305 14.63 5.73 19.89
N LYS A 306 14.47 6.43 21.03
CA LYS A 306 14.30 7.88 21.04
C LYS A 306 15.66 8.53 20.82
N VAL A 307 15.83 9.09 19.64
CA VAL A 307 17.05 9.79 19.23
C VAL A 307 16.74 11.24 18.86
N GLU A 308 17.72 12.11 19.11
CA GLU A 308 17.73 13.49 18.64
C GLU A 308 18.73 13.61 17.49
N LEU A 309 18.38 14.38 16.47
CA LEU A 309 19.24 14.60 15.31
C LEU A 309 20.14 15.82 15.55
N ASP A 310 21.21 15.94 14.75
CA ASP A 310 22.03 17.14 14.69
C ASP A 310 21.18 18.40 14.42
N GLU A 311 21.63 19.55 14.94
CA GLU A 311 20.94 20.84 14.84
C GLU A 311 20.60 21.25 13.39
N TYR A 312 21.42 20.83 12.42
CA TYR A 312 21.13 21.03 11.00
C TYR A 312 19.71 20.56 10.62
N TRP A 313 19.28 19.42 11.15
CA TRP A 313 17.97 18.84 10.85
C TRP A 313 16.82 19.55 11.54
N ASP A 314 17.07 20.41 12.53
CA ASP A 314 16.02 21.17 13.21
C ASP A 314 15.39 22.23 12.31
N THR A 315 16.11 22.67 11.28
CA THR A 315 15.61 23.61 10.26
C THR A 315 15.51 22.99 8.87
N HIS A 316 15.84 21.71 8.69
CA HIS A 316 15.85 21.06 7.36
C HIS A 316 15.06 19.75 7.31
N TYR A 317 14.35 19.54 6.20
CA TYR A 317 13.77 18.22 5.82
C TYR A 317 14.50 17.55 4.66
N VAL A 318 15.21 18.35 3.87
CA VAL A 318 16.11 17.98 2.79
C VAL A 318 17.27 18.98 2.81
N PHE A 319 18.42 18.61 2.24
CA PHE A 319 19.60 19.49 2.22
C PHE A 319 19.34 20.81 1.50
N ASP A 320 19.97 21.89 1.96
CA ASP A 320 19.92 23.26 1.41
C ASP A 320 18.51 23.88 1.32
N LYS A 321 17.53 23.33 2.05
CA LYS A 321 16.15 23.84 2.07
C LYS A 321 15.65 24.07 3.49
N LEU A 322 15.67 25.35 3.87
CA LEU A 322 15.13 25.82 5.14
C LEU A 322 13.64 25.46 5.30
N SER A 323 13.29 25.20 6.55
CA SER A 323 11.96 24.92 7.04
C SER A 323 11.81 25.53 8.43
N VAL A 324 10.58 25.53 8.95
CA VAL A 324 10.32 25.98 10.32
C VAL A 324 11.11 25.13 11.31
N ASP A 325 11.70 25.79 12.29
CA ASP A 325 12.42 25.13 13.39
C ASP A 325 11.49 24.16 14.11
N LYS A 326 11.90 22.89 14.11
CA LYS A 326 11.21 21.81 14.80
C LYS A 326 12.14 20.62 14.97
N LYS A 327 12.20 20.04 16.17
CA LYS A 327 12.92 18.78 16.41
C LYS A 327 12.30 17.61 15.62
N LYS A 328 13.10 16.88 14.83
CA LYS A 328 12.65 15.74 13.98
C LYS A 328 12.74 14.40 14.73
N LYS A 329 11.81 14.19 15.67
CA LYS A 329 11.75 12.96 16.50
C LYS A 329 10.97 11.82 15.82
N LEU A 330 11.26 10.58 16.20
CA LEU A 330 10.42 9.43 15.87
C LEU A 330 9.09 9.49 16.64
N GLY A 331 7.97 9.49 15.91
CA GLY A 331 6.64 9.43 16.52
C GLY A 331 6.33 8.06 17.11
N ALA A 332 5.40 8.01 18.07
CA ALA A 332 5.01 6.78 18.77
C ALA A 332 4.66 5.63 17.81
N ALA A 333 3.86 5.90 16.77
CA ALA A 333 3.50 4.90 15.77
C ALA A 333 4.70 4.35 14.99
N THR A 334 5.72 5.17 14.69
CA THR A 334 6.94 4.68 14.01
C THR A 334 7.78 3.85 14.95
N LEU A 335 7.87 4.21 16.23
CA LEU A 335 8.53 3.39 17.25
C LEU A 335 7.84 2.02 17.36
N ASP A 336 6.52 1.98 17.39
CA ASP A 336 5.76 0.72 17.45
C ASP A 336 6.00 -0.13 16.19
N VAL A 337 6.08 0.49 15.01
CA VAL A 337 6.45 -0.21 13.77
C VAL A 337 7.84 -0.85 13.89
N ILE A 338 8.85 -0.14 14.40
CA ILE A 338 10.20 -0.70 14.58
C ILE A 338 10.17 -1.85 15.60
N ILE A 339 9.49 -1.68 16.72
CA ILE A 339 9.42 -2.71 17.77
C ILE A 339 8.75 -3.98 17.24
N ILE A 340 7.56 -3.85 16.62
CA ILE A 340 6.77 -4.98 16.11
C ILE A 340 7.45 -5.66 14.92
N ASN A 341 8.16 -4.90 14.08
CA ASN A 341 8.67 -5.42 12.81
C ASN A 341 10.16 -5.73 12.77
N ALA A 342 10.97 -5.17 13.68
CA ALA A 342 12.39 -5.46 13.78
C ALA A 342 12.75 -6.18 15.09
N ILE A 343 12.36 -5.62 16.23
CA ILE A 343 12.89 -6.05 17.54
C ILE A 343 12.22 -7.33 18.04
N VAL A 344 10.89 -7.39 18.07
CA VAL A 344 10.16 -8.59 18.51
C VAL A 344 10.52 -9.82 17.66
N PRO A 345 10.56 -9.75 16.31
CA PRO A 345 11.01 -10.88 15.50
C PRO A 345 12.46 -11.29 15.75
N LEU A 346 13.36 -10.33 16.04
CA LEU A 346 14.74 -10.64 16.42
C LEU A 346 14.80 -11.41 17.75
N TYR A 347 14.05 -10.97 18.77
CA TYR A 347 13.99 -11.67 20.06
C TYR A 347 13.46 -13.10 19.93
N PHE A 348 12.46 -13.30 19.08
CA PHE A 348 11.93 -14.63 18.80
C PHE A 348 13.01 -15.58 18.26
N ILE A 349 13.92 -15.07 17.41
CA ILE A 349 15.04 -15.86 16.89
C ILE A 349 16.11 -16.09 17.94
N ILE A 350 16.45 -15.08 18.74
CA ILE A 350 17.42 -15.22 19.83
C ILE A 350 16.95 -16.30 20.81
N GLY A 351 15.70 -16.24 21.26
CA GLY A 351 15.13 -17.23 22.19
C GLY A 351 14.83 -18.61 21.58
N LYS A 352 14.92 -18.79 20.25
CA LYS A 352 14.87 -20.11 19.60
C LYS A 352 16.25 -20.76 19.52
N LYS A 353 17.32 -19.98 19.61
CA LYS A 353 18.73 -20.42 19.51
C LYS A 353 19.39 -20.65 20.87
N GLU A 354 18.94 -19.93 21.90
CA GLU A 354 19.24 -20.18 23.32
C GLU A 354 18.31 -21.27 23.86
#